data_AF-A0A946DE72-F1
#
_entry.id   AF-A0A946DE72-F1
#
_cell.length_a   1.000
_cell.length_b   1.000
_cell.length_c   1.000
_cell.angle_alpha   90.00
_cell.angle_beta   90.00
_cell.angle_gamma   90.00
#
_symmetry.space_group_name_H-M   'P 1'
#
loop_
_entity.id
_entity.type
_entity.pdbx_description
1 polymer ?
#
loop_
_entity_poly.entity_id
_entity_poly.type
_entity_poly.pdbx_seq_one_letter_code
_entity_poly.pdbx_strand_id
1 'polypeptide(L)'
;KMDTSNFPDDLFEAEGTKRVQLGLLVGELIKLEGIKLDQTRFDSTLQEMAASYEQPKQVLEYYTSNKEARVGLEGMVLEDQVVDHILAKAKVSEKKTNFDGLMNNTK
;
A
#
# COMPACT_ATOMS: atom_id res chain seq x y z
N LYS A 1 -3.65 -20.48 18.02
CA LYS A 1 -3.31 -20.76 16.61
C LYS A 1 -4.61 -21.11 15.91
N MET A 2 -4.99 -20.39 14.85
CA MET A 2 -6.16 -20.80 14.05
C MET A 2 -5.87 -22.16 13.42
N ASP A 3 -6.85 -23.04 13.43
CA ASP A 3 -6.76 -24.34 12.76
C ASP A 3 -7.05 -24.15 11.27
N THR A 4 -5.98 -24.14 10.47
CA THR A 4 -6.05 -23.91 9.03
C THR A 4 -6.31 -25.19 8.22
N SER A 5 -6.38 -26.35 8.89
CA SER A 5 -6.54 -27.64 8.22
C SER A 5 -7.88 -27.83 7.49
N ASN A 6 -8.86 -26.96 7.76
CA ASN A 6 -10.19 -26.97 7.15
C ASN A 6 -10.37 -25.99 5.98
N PHE A 7 -9.32 -25.26 5.56
CA PHE A 7 -9.41 -24.34 4.43
C PHE A 7 -8.58 -24.88 3.25
N PRO A 8 -9.23 -25.40 2.19
CA PRO A 8 -8.52 -25.82 0.97
C PRO A 8 -7.69 -24.69 0.37
N ASP A 9 -6.48 -25.00 -0.12
CA ASP A 9 -5.57 -24.04 -0.73
C ASP A 9 -6.19 -23.31 -1.94
N ASP A 10 -7.03 -24.03 -2.70
CA ASP A 10 -7.79 -23.50 -3.85
C ASP A 10 -8.64 -22.26 -3.49
N LEU A 11 -9.04 -22.11 -2.22
CA LEU A 11 -9.80 -20.93 -1.75
C LEU A 11 -8.96 -19.65 -1.78
N PHE A 12 -7.64 -19.75 -1.69
CA PHE A 12 -6.73 -18.59 -1.60
C PHE A 12 -5.83 -18.47 -2.83
N GLU A 13 -5.73 -19.49 -3.67
CA GLU A 13 -4.80 -19.55 -4.80
C GLU A 13 -4.94 -18.34 -5.74
N ALA A 14 -6.18 -17.98 -6.09
CA ALA A 14 -6.44 -16.86 -6.99
C ALA A 14 -6.00 -15.50 -6.40
N GLU A 15 -6.33 -15.23 -5.13
CA GLU A 15 -5.93 -13.99 -4.47
C GLU A 15 -4.41 -13.96 -4.23
N GLY A 16 -3.84 -15.08 -3.77
CA GLY A 16 -2.41 -15.24 -3.53
C GLY A 16 -1.60 -15.01 -4.80
N THR A 17 -1.99 -15.63 -5.91
CA THR A 17 -1.35 -15.43 -7.22
C THR A 17 -1.39 -13.97 -7.64
N LYS A 18 -2.56 -13.32 -7.54
CA LYS A 18 -2.70 -11.90 -7.88
C LYS A 18 -1.81 -11.01 -7.03
N ARG A 19 -1.75 -11.24 -5.72
CA ARG A 19 -0.89 -10.47 -4.79
C ARG A 19 0.59 -10.63 -5.13
N VAL A 20 1.05 -11.85 -5.37
CA VAL A 20 2.45 -12.12 -5.73
C VAL A 20 2.81 -11.46 -7.05
N GLN A 21 1.95 -11.59 -8.08
CA GLN A 21 2.16 -10.95 -9.37
C GLN A 21 2.29 -9.43 -9.25
N LEU A 22 1.38 -8.78 -8.51
CA LEU A 22 1.42 -7.34 -8.29
C LEU A 22 2.69 -6.92 -7.54
N GLY A 23 3.06 -7.63 -6.48
CA GLY A 23 4.29 -7.33 -5.72
C GLY A 23 5.54 -7.43 -6.59
N LEU A 24 5.62 -8.43 -7.48
CA LEU A 24 6.71 -8.57 -8.43
C LEU A 24 6.74 -7.42 -9.45
N LEU A 25 5.59 -7.04 -10.01
CA LEU A 25 5.50 -5.94 -10.98
C LEU A 25 5.88 -4.59 -10.37
N VAL A 26 5.35 -4.28 -9.18
CA VAL A 26 5.68 -3.04 -8.46
C VAL A 26 7.16 -3.01 -8.10
N GLY A 27 7.70 -4.12 -7.56
CA GLY A 27 9.11 -4.22 -7.22
C GLY A 27 10.04 -4.04 -8.42
N GLU A 28 9.67 -4.57 -9.59
CA GLU A 28 10.45 -4.37 -10.81
C GLU A 28 10.34 -2.94 -11.34
N LEU A 29 9.15 -2.33 -11.29
CA LEU A 29 8.95 -0.95 -11.71
C LEU A 29 9.76 0.04 -10.86
N ILE A 30 9.80 -0.16 -9.54
CA ILE A 30 10.63 0.63 -8.61
C ILE A 30 12.10 0.60 -9.05
N LYS A 31 12.62 -0.59 -9.39
CA LYS A 31 14.01 -0.76 -9.81
C LYS A 31 14.29 -0.08 -11.14
N LEU A 32 13.44 -0.29 -12.15
CA LEU A 32 13.63 0.24 -13.50
C LEU A 32 13.56 1.78 -13.53
N GLU A 33 12.64 2.36 -12.76
CA GLU A 33 12.41 3.81 -12.72
C GLU A 33 13.26 4.50 -11.64
N GLY A 34 14.00 3.74 -10.83
CA GLY A 34 14.86 4.27 -9.77
C GLY A 34 14.09 5.01 -8.68
N ILE A 35 12.85 4.60 -8.40
CA ILE A 35 12.00 5.22 -7.38
C ILE A 35 12.64 4.98 -6.01
N LYS A 36 12.91 6.07 -5.29
CA LYS A 36 13.48 6.03 -3.94
C LYS A 36 12.43 6.52 -2.95
N LEU A 37 12.51 5.96 -1.75
CA LEU A 37 11.67 6.37 -0.65
C LEU A 37 11.87 7.87 -0.38
N ASP A 38 10.78 8.61 -0.46
CA ASP A 38 10.74 10.00 -0.03
C ASP A 38 10.63 10.03 1.50
N GLN A 39 11.70 10.46 2.16
CA GLN A 39 11.76 10.54 3.63
C GLN A 39 10.76 11.55 4.18
N THR A 40 10.51 12.66 3.48
CA THR A 40 9.53 13.66 3.91
C THR A 40 8.12 13.08 3.87
N ARG A 41 7.80 12.33 2.82
CA ARG A 41 6.51 11.63 2.73
C ARG A 41 6.39 10.55 3.81
N PHE A 42 7.44 9.78 4.04
CA PHE A 42 7.49 8.79 5.12
C PHE A 42 7.21 9.43 6.49
N ASP A 43 7.91 10.51 6.82
CA ASP A 43 7.72 11.21 8.10
C ASP A 43 6.30 11.77 8.23
N SER A 44 5.73 12.31 7.14
CA SER A 44 4.34 12.80 7.11
C SER A 44 3.34 11.68 7.35
N THR A 45 3.45 10.56 6.63
CA THR A 45 2.57 9.40 6.79
C THR A 45 2.70 8.81 8.19
N LEU A 46 3.92 8.74 8.74
CA LEU A 46 4.16 8.27 10.10
C LEU A 46 3.50 9.20 11.14
N GLN A 47 3.59 10.51 10.96
CA GLN A 47 2.94 11.49 11.83
C GLN A 47 1.41 11.40 11.77
N GLU A 48 0.83 11.28 10.58
CA GLU A 48 -0.61 11.12 10.38
C GLU A 48 -1.12 9.83 11.04
N MET A 49 -0.41 8.72 10.83
CA MET A 49 -0.73 7.46 11.49
C MET A 49 -0.64 7.61 13.01
N ALA A 50 0.44 8.18 13.54
CA ALA A 50 0.64 8.38 14.97
C ALA A 50 -0.39 9.32 15.61
N ALA A 51 -0.90 10.31 14.88
CA ALA A 51 -1.90 11.27 15.36
C ALA A 51 -3.24 10.61 15.73
N SER A 52 -3.55 9.45 15.15
CA SER A 52 -4.74 8.67 15.48
C SER A 52 -4.66 7.92 16.81
N TYR A 53 -3.48 7.83 17.43
CA TYR A 53 -3.25 7.10 18.67
C TYR A 53 -3.25 8.03 19.90
N GLU A 54 -3.60 7.47 21.06
CA GLU A 54 -3.59 8.20 22.34
C GLU A 54 -2.19 8.69 22.73
N GLN A 55 -1.13 7.98 22.29
CA GLN A 55 0.26 8.29 22.62
C GLN A 55 1.12 8.39 21.35
N PRO A 56 0.99 9.47 20.55
CA PRO A 56 1.66 9.60 19.25
C PRO A 56 3.19 9.46 19.33
N LYS A 57 3.81 10.00 20.39
CA LYS A 57 5.27 9.95 20.58
C LYS A 57 5.81 8.52 20.66
N GLN A 58 5.09 7.61 21.32
CA GLN A 58 5.51 6.22 21.43
C GLN A 58 5.38 5.49 20.09
N VAL A 59 4.39 5.85 19.28
CA VAL A 59 4.24 5.29 17.92
C VAL A 59 5.40 5.74 17.03
N LEU A 60 5.75 7.03 17.06
CA LEU A 60 6.92 7.55 16.33
C LEU A 60 8.20 6.83 16.74
N GLU A 61 8.43 6.67 18.05
CA GLU A 61 9.60 5.97 18.58
C GLU A 61 9.62 4.48 18.20
N TYR A 62 8.46 3.83 18.21
CA TYR A 62 8.32 2.43 17.79
C TYR A 62 8.71 2.24 16.32
N TYR A 63 8.18 3.04 15.40
CA TYR A 63 8.50 2.92 13.97
C TYR A 63 9.93 3.36 13.62
N THR A 64 10.54 4.22 14.43
CA THR A 64 11.94 4.64 14.22
C THR A 64 12.94 3.63 14.78
N SER A 65 12.61 2.97 15.89
CA SER A 65 13.49 1.99 16.57
C SER A 65 13.30 0.54 16.07
N ASN A 66 12.09 0.17 15.65
CA ASN A 66 11.78 -1.17 15.15
C ASN A 66 11.91 -1.23 13.63
N LYS A 67 12.97 -1.89 13.15
CA LYS A 67 13.25 -2.07 11.72
C LYS A 67 12.15 -2.83 10.98
N GLU A 68 11.52 -3.84 11.60
CA GLU A 68 10.47 -4.62 10.94
C GLU A 68 9.21 -3.77 10.73
N ALA A 69 8.81 -3.01 11.75
CA ALA A 69 7.69 -2.08 11.65
C ALA A 69 7.97 -0.98 10.62
N ARG A 70 9.21 -0.46 10.61
CA ARG A 70 9.66 0.54 9.64
C ARG A 70 9.52 0.05 8.20
N VAL A 71 10.03 -1.15 7.90
CA VAL A 71 9.99 -1.72 6.53
C VAL A 71 8.56 -1.81 6.00
N GLY A 72 7.58 -2.16 6.84
CA GLY A 72 6.17 -2.19 6.44
C GLY A 72 5.65 -0.82 6.00
N LEU A 73 5.96 0.22 6.78
CA LEU A 73 5.56 1.60 6.46
C LEU A 73 6.31 2.16 5.25
N GLU A 74 7.61 1.87 5.12
CA GLU A 74 8.40 2.24 3.95
C GLU A 74 7.85 1.60 2.66
N GLY A 75 7.42 0.34 2.74
CA GLY A 75 6.76 -0.34 1.63
C GLY A 75 5.46 0.35 1.20
N MET A 76 4.61 0.72 2.16
CA MET A 76 3.37 1.44 1.89
C MET A 76 3.62 2.79 1.19
N VAL A 77 4.58 3.57 1.69
CA VAL A 77 4.94 4.88 1.10
C VAL A 77 5.52 4.69 -0.32
N LEU A 78 6.36 3.67 -0.52
CA LEU A 78 6.90 3.35 -1.84
C LEU A 78 5.80 2.94 -2.83
N GLU A 79 4.84 2.12 -2.41
CA GLU A 79 3.71 1.73 -3.25
C GLU A 79 2.89 2.95 -3.70
N ASP A 80 2.60 3.86 -2.77
CA ASP A 80 1.91 5.12 -3.10
C ASP A 80 2.71 5.97 -4.10
N GLN A 81 4.03 6.09 -3.91
CA GLN A 81 4.90 6.80 -4.86
C GLN A 81 4.89 6.15 -6.25
N VAL A 82 4.81 4.82 -6.32
CA VAL A 82 4.70 4.09 -7.59
C VAL A 82 3.38 4.37 -8.27
N VAL A 83 2.28 4.40 -7.53
CA VAL A 83 0.96 4.75 -8.07
C VAL A 83 0.97 6.15 -8.67
N ASP A 84 1.52 7.13 -7.94
CA ASP A 84 1.65 8.50 -8.43
C ASP A 84 2.51 8.57 -9.71
N HIS A 85 3.61 7.81 -9.76
CA HIS A 85 4.46 7.71 -10.95
C HIS A 85 3.74 7.12 -12.17
N ILE A 86 2.94 6.07 -11.95
CA ILE A 86 2.12 5.46 -12.99
C ILE A 86 1.07 6.47 -13.47
N LEU A 87 0.36 7.14 -12.56
CA LEU A 87 -0.68 8.12 -12.89
C LEU A 87 -0.11 9.30 -13.70
N ALA A 88 1.11 9.74 -13.39
CA ALA A 88 1.77 10.81 -14.14
C ALA A 88 2.08 10.42 -15.61
N LYS A 89 2.28 9.12 -15.89
CA LYS A 89 2.53 8.60 -17.25
C LYS A 89 1.28 8.05 -17.92
N ALA A 90 0.25 7.72 -17.16
CA ALA A 90 -0.96 7.10 -17.66
C ALA A 90 -1.84 8.13 -18.38
N LYS A 91 -2.60 7.65 -19.37
CA LYS A 91 -3.63 8.47 -20.01
C LYS A 91 -4.87 8.50 -19.11
N VAL A 92 -4.97 9.54 -18.29
CA VAL A 92 -6.12 9.76 -17.41
C VAL A 92 -7.25 10.44 -18.20
N SER A 93 -8.48 9.97 -18.02
CA SER A 93 -9.68 10.60 -18.58
C SER A 93 -10.72 10.79 -17.49
N GLU A 94 -11.25 12.00 -17.37
CA GLU A 94 -12.31 12.30 -16.41
C GLU A 94 -13.68 11.91 -16.98
N LYS A 95 -14.46 11.18 -16.18
CA LYS A 95 -15.85 10.83 -16.52
C LYS A 95 -16.78 11.40 -15.46
N LYS A 96 -17.63 12.34 -15.85
CA LYS A 96 -18.68 12.86 -14.97
C LYS A 96 -19.69 11.74 -14.66
N THR A 97 -19.88 11.43 -13.38
CA THR A 97 -20.87 10.48 -12.89
C THR A 97 -21.69 11.10 -11.77
N ASN A 98 -22.92 10.63 -11.58
CA ASN A 98 -23.74 10.99 -10.41
C ASN A 98 -23.43 10.04 -9.23
N PHE A 99 -23.92 10.40 -8.05
CA PHE A 99 -23.71 9.63 -6.82
C PHE A 99 -24.20 8.18 -6.96
N ASP A 100 -25.43 7.99 -7.47
CA ASP A 100 -26.01 6.67 -7.69
C ASP A 100 -25.18 5.81 -8.66
N GLY A 101 -24.57 6.43 -9.67
CA GLY A 101 -23.69 5.75 -10.62
C GLY A 101 -22.35 5.36 -10.02
N LEU A 102 -21.84 6.10 -9.03
CA LEU A 102 -20.61 5.76 -8.31
C LEU A 102 -20.84 4.61 -7.32
N MET A 103 -21.94 4.66 -6.56
CA MET A 103 -22.26 3.64 -5.55
C MET A 103 -22.60 2.27 -6.14
N ASN A 104 -23.10 2.22 -7.36
CA ASN A 104 -23.48 0.97 -8.04
C ASN A 104 -22.38 0.39 -8.94
N ASN A 105 -21.12 0.85 -8.84
CA ASN A 105 -20.01 0.41 -9.69
C ASN A 105 -19.28 -0.85 -9.17
N THR A 106 -20.03 -1.83 -8.66
CA THR A 106 -19.56 -3.19 -8.38
C THR A 106 -20.00 -4.11 -9.52
N LYS A 107 -19.17 -4.19 -10.56
CA LYS A 107 -19.18 -5.32 -11.51
C LYS A 107 -17.77 -5.87 -11.65
#